data_AF-A0A5C3P257-F1
#
_entry.id   AF-A0A5C3P257-F1
#
_cell.length_a   1.000
_cell.length_b   1.000
_cell.length_c   1.000
_cell.angle_alpha   90.00
_cell.angle_beta   90.00
_cell.angle_gamma   90.00
#
_symmetry.space_group_name_H-M   'P 1'
#
loop_
_entity.id
_entity.type
_entity.pdbx_description
1 polymer ?
#
loop_
_entity_poly.entity_id
_entity_poly.type
_entity_poly.pdbx_seq_one_letter_code
_entity_poly.pdbx_strand_id
1 'polypeptide(L)'
;SYRIELPPNLRRRGIHDTFHASLLRVHVPNDDRLFPGRLDSQVAELEDRDNEWAIDKIVSHRGSGENALFEAVWKSGDRTWVPYDTVRNLGVLNAYFDALGI
;
A
#
# COMPACT_ATOMS: atom_id res chain seq x y z
N SER A 1 17.93 24.40 -13.75
CA SER A 1 17.13 23.60 -12.81
C SER A 1 16.02 24.46 -12.25
N TYR A 2 14.90 23.87 -11.86
CA TYR A 2 13.75 24.54 -11.25
C TYR A 2 13.26 23.71 -10.07
N ARG A 3 12.95 24.36 -8.94
CA ARG A 3 12.49 23.65 -7.74
C ARG A 3 10.99 23.76 -7.60
N ILE A 4 10.34 22.65 -7.31
CA ILE A 4 8.92 22.59 -6.96
C ILE A 4 8.74 22.05 -5.56
N GLU A 5 7.73 22.52 -4.86
CA GLU A 5 7.38 21.95 -3.57
C GLU A 5 6.76 20.57 -3.79
N LEU A 6 7.40 19.54 -3.24
CA LEU A 6 6.93 18.16 -3.34
C LEU A 6 6.16 17.74 -2.07
N PRO A 7 5.03 17.04 -2.21
CA PRO A 7 4.35 16.49 -1.06
C PRO A 7 5.23 15.48 -0.29
N PRO A 8 5.03 15.32 1.03
CA PRO A 8 5.94 14.57 1.89
C PRO A 8 6.12 13.09 1.51
N ASN A 9 5.10 12.46 0.94
CA ASN A 9 5.16 11.09 0.41
C ASN A 9 6.21 10.94 -0.69
N LEU A 10 6.30 11.87 -1.64
CA LEU A 10 7.27 11.82 -2.73
C LEU A 10 8.71 12.06 -2.23
N ARG A 11 8.89 12.99 -1.28
CA ARG A 11 10.20 13.23 -0.65
C ARG A 11 10.71 12.02 0.13
N ARG A 12 9.83 11.35 0.89
CA ARG A 12 10.18 10.11 1.64
C ARG A 12 10.68 8.99 0.73
N ARG A 13 10.26 8.97 -0.54
CA ARG A 13 10.68 7.99 -1.54
C ARG A 13 11.93 8.41 -2.32
N GLY A 14 12.58 9.51 -1.93
CA GLY A 14 13.83 9.98 -2.54
C GLY A 14 13.66 10.78 -3.82
N ILE A 15 12.44 11.22 -4.15
CA ILE A 15 12.24 12.10 -5.31
C ILE A 15 12.80 13.48 -4.99
N HIS A 16 13.71 13.95 -5.84
CA HIS A 16 14.29 15.28 -5.74
C HIS A 16 13.31 16.34 -6.21
N ASP A 17 13.26 17.45 -5.48
CA ASP A 17 12.44 18.63 -5.77
C ASP A 17 12.89 19.44 -6.99
N THR A 18 14.00 19.02 -7.62
CA THR A 18 14.72 19.79 -8.64
C THR A 18 14.55 19.15 -10.02
N PHE A 19 13.93 19.88 -10.94
CA PHE A 19 13.60 19.42 -12.30
C PHE A 19 14.30 20.25 -13.37
N HIS A 20 14.35 19.71 -14.60
CA HIS A 20 14.87 20.44 -15.76
C HIS A 20 13.83 21.46 -16.22
N ALA A 21 14.16 22.75 -16.17
CA ALA A 21 13.19 23.84 -16.41
C ALA A 21 12.53 23.76 -17.81
N SER A 22 13.27 23.30 -18.83
CA SER A 22 12.77 23.13 -20.20
C SER A 22 11.76 21.99 -20.37
N LEU A 23 11.64 21.08 -19.40
CA LEU A 23 10.68 19.97 -19.43
C LEU A 23 9.40 20.28 -18.66
N LEU A 24 9.33 21.44 -17.99
CA LEU A 24 8.14 21.85 -17.27
C LEU A 24 7.01 22.15 -18.25
N ARG A 25 5.81 21.73 -17.88
CA ARG A 25 4.56 22.00 -18.61
C ARG A 25 3.59 22.70 -17.68
N VAL A 26 2.73 23.53 -18.25
CA VAL A 26 1.65 24.18 -17.50
C VAL A 26 0.74 23.12 -16.91
N HIS A 27 0.42 23.24 -15.63
CA HIS A 27 -0.50 22.33 -14.97
C HIS A 27 -1.91 22.51 -15.52
N VAL A 28 -2.53 21.40 -15.92
CA VAL A 28 -3.94 21.33 -16.31
C VAL A 28 -4.68 20.57 -15.21
N PRO A 29 -5.70 21.16 -14.57
CA PRO A 29 -6.50 20.48 -13.56
C PRO A 29 -7.12 19.18 -14.09
N ASN A 30 -7.30 18.20 -13.21
CA ASN A 30 -7.99 16.96 -13.56
C ASN A 30 -9.48 17.21 -13.82
N ASP A 31 -10.05 16.54 -14.82
CA ASP A 31 -11.50 16.45 -15.00
C ASP A 31 -12.01 15.23 -14.24
N ASP A 32 -12.60 15.45 -13.06
CA ASP A 32 -13.06 14.37 -12.18
C ASP A 32 -14.26 13.59 -12.74
N ARG A 33 -14.96 14.14 -13.75
CA ARG A 33 -16.08 13.44 -14.40
C ARG A 33 -15.57 12.41 -15.41
N LEU A 34 -14.46 12.73 -16.09
CA LEU A 34 -13.81 11.86 -17.07
C LEU A 34 -12.76 10.93 -16.44
N PHE A 35 -12.11 11.39 -15.37
CA PHE A 35 -11.02 10.67 -14.70
C PHE A 35 -11.23 10.65 -13.17
N PRO A 36 -12.24 9.92 -12.67
CA PRO A 36 -12.45 9.76 -11.24
C PRO A 36 -11.28 8.99 -10.60
N GLY A 37 -10.92 9.34 -9.35
CA GLY A 37 -9.91 8.61 -8.58
C GLY A 37 -8.47 8.93 -8.97
N ARG A 38 -8.18 10.18 -9.36
CA ARG A 38 -6.81 10.62 -9.71
C ARG A 38 -6.02 11.25 -8.55
N LEU A 39 -6.21 10.72 -7.35
CA LEU A 39 -5.35 11.08 -6.23
C LEU A 39 -3.95 10.52 -6.44
N ASP A 40 -2.94 11.21 -5.91
CA ASP A 40 -1.55 10.76 -5.94
C ASP A 40 -1.37 9.36 -5.33
N SER A 41 -2.15 9.04 -4.30
CA SER A 41 -2.26 7.70 -3.70
C SER A 41 -2.86 6.63 -4.61
N GLN A 42 -3.57 6.99 -5.68
CA GLN A 42 -4.29 6.06 -6.56
C GLN A 42 -3.66 5.90 -7.94
N VAL A 43 -2.96 6.93 -8.45
CA VAL A 43 -2.53 7.01 -9.86
C VAL A 43 -1.13 6.48 -10.09
N ALA A 44 -0.25 6.69 -9.12
CA ALA A 44 1.05 6.07 -9.19
C ALA A 44 0.92 4.72 -8.46
N GLU A 45 1.66 3.70 -8.91
CA GLU A 45 1.98 2.49 -8.12
C GLU A 45 2.85 2.89 -6.91
N LEU A 46 2.43 3.95 -6.21
CA LEU A 46 2.81 4.31 -4.88
C LEU A 46 1.94 3.51 -3.93
N GLU A 47 1.72 2.21 -4.21
CA GLU A 47 1.28 1.29 -3.19
C GLU A 47 2.26 1.49 -2.05
N ASP A 48 1.76 2.18 -1.02
CA ASP A 48 2.34 2.12 0.28
C ASP A 48 2.38 0.64 0.66
N ARG A 49 3.12 0.33 1.70
CA ARG A 49 3.12 -1.01 2.29
C ARG A 49 1.77 -1.29 2.99
N ASP A 50 0.67 -0.90 2.33
CA ASP A 50 -0.72 -0.83 2.77
C ASP A 50 -1.46 -2.15 2.55
N ASN A 51 -0.74 -3.26 2.38
CA ASN A 51 -1.34 -4.59 2.59
C ASN A 51 -1.98 -4.70 3.99
N GLU A 52 -1.53 -3.87 4.95
CA GLU A 52 -2.15 -3.74 6.27
C GLU A 52 -3.56 -3.13 6.24
N TRP A 53 -3.91 -2.37 5.20
CA TRP A 53 -5.23 -1.72 5.08
C TRP A 53 -6.28 -2.61 4.43
N ALA A 54 -5.88 -3.62 3.65
CA ALA A 54 -6.79 -4.47 2.90
C ALA A 54 -7.29 -5.71 3.70
N ILE A 55 -6.44 -6.24 4.59
CA ILE A 55 -6.80 -7.39 5.44
C ILE A 55 -7.44 -6.87 6.73
N ASP A 56 -8.66 -7.34 7.02
CA ASP A 56 -9.36 -7.08 8.29
C ASP A 56 -8.75 -7.90 9.43
N LYS A 57 -8.63 -9.23 9.23
CA LYS A 57 -8.07 -10.16 10.22
C LYS A 57 -7.63 -11.47 9.58
N ILE A 58 -6.76 -12.19 10.30
CA ILE A 58 -6.46 -13.59 10.03
C ILE A 58 -7.32 -14.45 10.95
N VAL A 59 -7.93 -15.50 10.39
CA VAL A 59 -8.84 -16.40 11.14
C VAL A 59 -8.32 -17.81 11.29
N SER A 60 -7.35 -18.21 10.45
CA SER A 60 -6.79 -19.56 10.45
C SER A 60 -5.41 -19.57 9.79
N HIS A 61 -4.64 -20.62 10.05
CA HIS A 61 -3.41 -20.91 9.32
C HIS A 61 -3.26 -22.42 9.09
N ARG A 62 -2.44 -22.79 8.10
CA ARG A 62 -2.03 -24.18 7.84
C ARG A 62 -0.57 -24.23 7.40
N GLY A 63 0.08 -25.36 7.68
CA GLY A 63 1.53 -25.49 7.49
C GLY A 63 2.30 -24.81 8.61
N SER A 64 3.61 -24.65 8.42
CA SER A 64 4.52 -24.11 9.43
C SER A 64 5.70 -23.38 8.79
N GLY A 65 6.29 -22.45 9.56
CA GLY A 65 7.44 -21.66 9.14
C GLY A 65 7.15 -20.83 7.89
N GLU A 66 8.15 -20.73 7.01
CA GLU A 66 8.09 -19.92 5.78
C GLU A 66 7.06 -20.43 4.77
N ASN A 67 6.67 -21.70 4.85
CA ASN A 67 5.69 -22.34 3.98
C ASN A 67 4.25 -22.27 4.53
N ALA A 68 4.04 -21.58 5.65
CA ALA A 68 2.71 -21.42 6.21
C ALA A 68 1.82 -20.58 5.28
N LEU A 69 0.54 -20.96 5.23
CA LEU A 69 -0.52 -20.22 4.57
C LEU A 69 -1.48 -19.71 5.64
N PHE A 70 -1.92 -18.47 5.50
CA PHE A 70 -2.85 -17.80 6.41
C PHE A 70 -4.15 -17.51 5.68
N GLU A 71 -5.26 -17.75 6.35
CA GLU A 71 -6.58 -17.40 5.85
C GLU A 71 -6.90 -15.97 6.25
N ALA A 72 -6.79 -15.05 5.28
CA ALA A 72 -7.07 -13.64 5.43
C ALA A 72 -8.54 -13.35 5.12
N VAL A 73 -9.19 -12.62 6.02
CA VAL A 73 -10.48 -11.96 5.79
C VAL A 73 -10.16 -10.55 5.31
N TRP A 74 -10.63 -10.19 4.13
CA TRP A 74 -10.46 -8.85 3.56
C TRP A 74 -11.53 -7.91 4.10
N LYS A 75 -11.27 -6.60 4.10
CA LYS A 75 -12.31 -5.61 4.47
C LYS A 75 -13.52 -5.62 3.51
N SER A 76 -13.38 -6.15 2.30
CA SER A 76 -14.50 -6.42 1.38
C SER A 76 -15.41 -7.57 1.86
N GLY A 77 -14.94 -8.38 2.82
CA GLY A 77 -15.61 -9.59 3.30
C GLY A 77 -15.13 -10.88 2.61
N ASP A 78 -14.33 -10.78 1.55
CA ASP A 78 -13.76 -11.94 0.87
C ASP A 78 -12.81 -12.71 1.79
N ARG A 79 -12.58 -13.99 1.47
CA ARG A 79 -11.63 -14.86 2.18
C ARG A 79 -10.68 -15.52 1.20
N THR A 80 -9.38 -15.38 1.43
CA THR A 80 -8.36 -16.05 0.61
C THR A 80 -7.21 -16.57 1.47
N TRP A 81 -6.52 -17.58 0.95
CA TRP A 81 -5.29 -18.08 1.54
C TRP A 81 -4.09 -17.32 0.97
N VAL A 82 -3.31 -16.71 1.84
CA VAL A 82 -2.11 -15.94 1.49
C VAL A 82 -0.85 -16.57 2.11
N PRO A 83 0.31 -16.54 1.42
CA PRO A 83 1.58 -17.00 1.97
C PRO A 83 2.05 -16.18 3.17
N TYR A 84 2.81 -16.82 4.07
CA TYR A 84 3.48 -16.14 5.19
C TYR A 84 4.27 -14.91 4.74
N ASP A 85 5.00 -14.99 3.62
CA ASP A 85 5.80 -13.87 3.11
C ASP A 85 4.96 -12.60 2.82
N THR A 86 3.69 -12.78 2.48
CA THR A 86 2.73 -11.70 2.22
C THR A 86 2.28 -11.01 3.51
N VAL A 87 2.18 -11.74 4.62
CA VAL A 87 1.64 -11.25 5.90
C VAL A 87 2.68 -10.99 6.98
N ARG A 88 3.93 -11.46 6.80
CA ARG A 88 5.00 -11.39 7.82
C ARG A 88 5.34 -9.98 8.31
N ASN A 89 5.07 -8.97 7.49
CA ASN A 89 5.37 -7.57 7.79
C ASN A 89 4.11 -6.76 8.19
N LEU A 90 2.97 -7.43 8.39
CA LEU A 90 1.69 -6.79 8.69
C LEU A 90 1.36 -6.95 10.18
N GLY A 91 0.87 -5.89 10.83
CA GLY A 91 0.47 -5.95 12.25
C GLY A 91 -0.67 -6.94 12.53
N VAL A 92 -1.48 -7.26 11.52
CA VAL A 92 -2.56 -8.25 11.62
C VAL A 92 -2.06 -9.65 11.97
N LEU A 93 -0.81 -9.98 11.61
CA LEU A 93 -0.21 -11.26 11.97
C LEU A 93 0.12 -11.32 13.47
N ASN A 94 0.60 -10.23 14.04
CA ASN A 94 0.83 -10.15 15.49
C ASN A 94 -0.47 -10.27 16.26
N ALA A 95 -1.53 -9.56 15.83
CA ALA A 95 -2.85 -9.67 16.45
C ALA A 95 -3.41 -11.11 16.42
N TYR A 96 -3.09 -11.87 15.37
CA TYR A 96 -3.45 -13.27 15.28
C TYR A 96 -2.66 -14.15 16.26
N PHE A 97 -1.35 -13.94 16.38
CA PHE A 97 -0.53 -14.64 17.36
C PHE A 97 -0.92 -14.31 18.81
N ASP A 98 -1.22 -13.04 19.10
CA ASP A 98 -1.75 -12.60 20.39
C ASP A 98 -3.07 -13.32 20.72
N ALA A 99 -3.97 -13.48 19.75
CA ALA A 99 -5.22 -14.21 19.92
C ALA A 99 -5.02 -15.72 20.15
N LEU A 100 -3.91 -16.29 19.67
CA LEU A 100 -3.50 -17.67 19.93
C LEU A 100 -2.69 -17.83 21.22
N GLY A 101 -2.22 -16.72 21.82
CA GLY A 101 -1.41 -16.71 23.04
C GLY A 101 0.05 -17.12 22.84
N ILE A 102 0.63 -16.84 21.66
CA ILE A 102 2.02 -17.14 21.29
C ILE A 102 2.80 -15.89 20.91
#